data_AF-A0A8H4XV10-F1
#
_entry.id   AF-A0A8H4XV10-F1
#
_cell.length_a   1.000
_cell.length_b   1.000
_cell.length_c   1.000
_cell.angle_alpha   90.00
_cell.angle_beta   90.00
_cell.angle_gamma   90.00
#
_symmetry.space_group_name_H-M   'P 1'
#
loop_
_entity.id
_entity.type
_entity.pdbx_description
1 polymer ?
#
loop_
_entity_poly.entity_id
_entity_poly.type
_entity_poly.pdbx_seq_one_letter_code
_entity_poly.pdbx_strand_id
1 'polypeptide(L)'
;MDHPGWQKRRDLRDLLVCSIDPPGCQDIDDALHARLLPNGNYEVGVHIADVSNFVKPNNAMDLEASLRGTTVYLVDKRIDMLPMLLGTDLCSLKPYVERFAFSTIWEMTPNGEIVSSDFTKSVIRSREAFSYEQAQLRIDDASQTDDLTQSMRTLLHFSKILRQKRMDAGALNLASPEIRIETESELNDPLTDVKTKAHLATNSLVEEFMLLANITVASKTYSAFPQTALLRRHASPPPQNFEQLAAQLQKKRGLNLDVSSSRALADSLDKCVDPKNPFFNTLVRILATRCMTSAEYFTAGQHAEAEFRHYGLASPIYTHFTSPIRRYADLVVHRQLAAAIGYTSAEGLSRRSQLEDVCKNINFRHRNAQFEGRASIEYYVGQALKARGEMMAKNKGNDKNLGIDEEGYIMRVFENGVVVFVPRFGIEGIVRLEDFMLPGEKVLPNVHDPEHMREVAHRRESE
;
A
#
# COMPACT_ATOMS: atom_id res chain seq x y z
N MET A 1 -25.07 -26.88 16.03
CA MET A 1 -24.03 -25.88 16.33
C MET A 1 -22.77 -26.60 16.87
N ASP A 2 -22.42 -27.76 16.30
CA ASP A 2 -21.64 -28.77 17.04
C ASP A 2 -20.21 -28.95 16.53
N HIS A 3 -19.69 -27.98 15.76
CA HIS A 3 -18.28 -28.03 15.37
C HIS A 3 -17.42 -27.58 16.57
N PRO A 4 -16.51 -28.43 17.08
CA PRO A 4 -15.74 -28.13 18.30
C PRO A 4 -14.87 -26.87 18.20
N GLY A 5 -14.53 -26.44 16.97
CA GLY A 5 -13.81 -25.19 16.71
C GLY A 5 -14.63 -23.88 16.78
N TRP A 6 -15.95 -23.94 16.96
CA TRP A 6 -16.83 -22.75 16.94
C TRP A 6 -17.11 -22.16 18.32
N GLN A 7 -16.54 -22.73 19.39
CA GLN A 7 -16.76 -22.26 20.75
C GLN A 7 -16.36 -20.78 20.89
N LYS A 8 -17.25 -19.98 21.49
CA LYS A 8 -17.09 -18.53 21.73
C LYS A 8 -16.94 -17.66 20.47
N ARG A 9 -17.25 -18.18 19.27
CA ARG A 9 -17.27 -17.40 18.02
C ARG A 9 -18.70 -16.97 17.67
N ARG A 10 -18.87 -15.75 17.19
CA ARG A 10 -20.15 -15.30 16.62
C ARG A 10 -20.35 -15.94 15.25
N ASP A 11 -21.52 -16.53 15.03
CA ASP A 11 -21.93 -17.00 13.73
C ASP A 11 -22.41 -15.81 12.89
N LEU A 12 -21.71 -15.53 11.79
CA LEU A 12 -22.00 -14.46 10.84
C LEU A 12 -22.12 -15.02 9.42
N ARG A 13 -22.35 -16.33 9.27
CA ARG A 13 -22.40 -17.00 7.97
C ARG A 13 -23.63 -16.62 7.16
N ASP A 14 -24.67 -16.08 7.80
CA ASP A 14 -25.88 -15.56 7.18
C ASP A 14 -25.62 -14.28 6.38
N LEU A 15 -24.67 -13.45 6.83
CA LEU A 15 -24.31 -12.19 6.18
C LEU A 15 -23.81 -12.37 4.74
N LEU A 16 -24.13 -11.37 3.90
CA LEU A 16 -23.69 -11.28 2.51
C LEU A 16 -22.31 -10.61 2.43
N VAL A 17 -21.32 -11.36 2.87
CA VAL A 17 -19.91 -10.95 2.86
C VAL A 17 -19.30 -11.19 1.48
N CYS A 18 -18.49 -10.28 0.96
CA CYS A 18 -17.64 -10.49 -0.23
C CYS A 18 -16.25 -9.89 -0.04
N SER A 19 -15.25 -10.38 -0.78
CA SER A 19 -13.93 -9.75 -0.87
C SER A 19 -13.75 -9.02 -2.21
N ILE A 20 -12.88 -8.01 -2.23
CA ILE A 20 -12.53 -7.24 -3.43
C ILE A 20 -11.01 -7.06 -3.46
N ASP A 21 -10.35 -7.75 -4.36
CA ASP A 21 -8.90 -7.93 -4.35
C ASP A 21 -8.27 -7.65 -5.73
N PRO A 22 -6.93 -7.57 -5.82
CA PRO A 22 -6.26 -7.62 -7.13
C PRO A 22 -6.60 -8.91 -7.89
N PRO A 23 -6.58 -8.89 -9.23
CA PRO A 23 -6.70 -10.11 -10.04
C PRO A 23 -5.69 -11.17 -9.60
N GLY A 24 -6.14 -12.43 -9.50
CA GLY A 24 -5.28 -13.56 -9.11
C GLY A 24 -4.90 -13.63 -7.63
N CYS A 25 -5.45 -12.77 -6.77
CA CYS A 25 -5.20 -12.82 -5.32
C CYS A 25 -5.64 -14.18 -4.73
N GLN A 26 -4.77 -14.80 -3.92
CA GLN A 26 -5.05 -16.07 -3.24
C GLN A 26 -5.02 -15.94 -1.72
N ASP A 27 -4.29 -14.95 -1.21
CA ASP A 27 -4.12 -14.58 0.20
C ASP A 27 -5.11 -13.48 0.62
N ILE A 28 -6.41 -13.80 0.56
CA ILE A 28 -7.50 -12.87 0.87
C ILE A 28 -7.55 -12.62 2.38
N ASP A 29 -7.03 -11.47 2.80
CA ASP A 29 -6.99 -11.04 4.19
C ASP A 29 -8.33 -10.44 4.66
N ASP A 30 -9.08 -9.78 3.78
CA ASP A 30 -10.23 -8.97 4.15
C ASP A 30 -11.48 -9.26 3.31
N ALA A 31 -12.64 -9.08 3.95
CA ALA A 31 -13.94 -9.16 3.32
C ALA A 31 -14.91 -8.18 4.00
N LEU A 32 -15.93 -7.72 3.27
CA LEU A 32 -16.83 -6.66 3.71
C LEU A 32 -18.30 -7.04 3.54
N HIS A 33 -19.16 -6.42 4.35
CA HIS A 33 -20.60 -6.40 4.12
C HIS A 33 -21.21 -5.07 4.59
N ALA A 34 -22.38 -4.73 4.07
CA ALA A 34 -23.28 -3.73 4.62
C ALA A 34 -24.74 -4.19 4.53
N ARG A 35 -25.55 -3.84 5.52
CA ARG A 35 -27.01 -4.05 5.50
C ARG A 35 -27.75 -2.94 6.22
N LEU A 36 -28.98 -2.66 5.79
CA LEU A 36 -29.89 -1.75 6.48
C LEU A 36 -30.48 -2.41 7.73
N LEU A 37 -30.52 -1.69 8.84
CA LEU A 37 -31.13 -2.11 10.09
C LEU A 37 -32.59 -1.60 10.20
N PRO A 38 -33.44 -2.24 11.02
CA PRO A 38 -34.84 -1.83 11.19
C PRO A 38 -35.03 -0.40 11.72
N ASN A 39 -34.02 0.15 12.40
CA ASN A 39 -34.03 1.53 12.93
C ASN A 39 -33.62 2.59 11.89
N GLY A 40 -33.31 2.18 10.65
CA GLY A 40 -32.87 3.08 9.57
C GLY A 40 -31.35 3.36 9.54
N ASN A 41 -30.59 2.85 10.52
CA ASN A 41 -29.13 2.84 10.46
C ASN A 41 -28.63 1.68 9.59
N TYR A 42 -27.32 1.62 9.39
CA TYR A 42 -26.65 0.56 8.64
C TYR A 42 -25.72 -0.21 9.55
N GLU A 43 -25.75 -1.53 9.45
CA GLU A 43 -24.67 -2.38 9.97
C GLU A 43 -23.64 -2.55 8.86
N VAL A 44 -22.40 -2.20 9.14
CA VAL A 44 -21.28 -2.34 8.21
C VAL A 44 -20.19 -3.13 8.89
N GLY A 45 -19.62 -4.11 8.20
CA GLY A 45 -18.59 -4.98 8.78
C GLY A 45 -17.37 -5.15 7.90
N VAL A 46 -16.22 -5.17 8.55
CA VAL A 46 -14.95 -5.63 7.99
C VAL A 46 -14.54 -6.92 8.71
N HIS A 47 -14.30 -7.96 7.94
CA HIS A 47 -13.96 -9.30 8.41
C HIS A 47 -12.54 -9.62 7.98
N ILE A 48 -11.64 -9.81 8.95
CA ILE A 48 -10.22 -10.05 8.67
C ILE A 48 -9.86 -11.51 8.96
N ALA A 49 -9.03 -12.12 8.13
CA ALA A 49 -8.50 -13.48 8.29
C ALA A 49 -8.01 -13.73 9.73
N ASP A 50 -8.50 -14.80 10.38
CA ASP A 50 -8.17 -15.09 11.77
C ASP A 50 -6.87 -15.90 11.91
N VAL A 51 -5.74 -15.30 11.54
CA VAL A 51 -4.42 -15.94 11.60
C VAL A 51 -4.00 -16.28 13.03
N SER A 52 -4.37 -15.45 14.01
CA SER A 52 -4.05 -15.69 15.45
C SER A 52 -4.74 -16.94 16.01
N ASN A 53 -5.75 -17.49 15.32
CA ASN A 53 -6.27 -18.81 15.64
C ASN A 53 -5.25 -19.91 15.39
N PHE A 54 -4.48 -19.82 14.30
CA PHE A 54 -3.55 -20.86 13.85
C PHE A 54 -2.12 -20.61 14.35
N VAL A 55 -1.67 -19.35 14.34
CA VAL A 55 -0.30 -18.97 14.75
C VAL A 55 -0.31 -18.53 16.22
N LYS A 56 -0.06 -19.49 17.12
CA LYS A 56 0.02 -19.26 18.57
C LYS A 56 1.37 -18.66 18.99
N PRO A 57 1.38 -17.76 20.00
CA PRO A 57 2.61 -17.12 20.44
C PRO A 57 3.63 -18.13 20.97
N ASN A 58 4.92 -17.79 20.84
CA ASN A 58 6.06 -18.54 21.40
C ASN A 58 6.25 -19.97 20.84
N ASN A 59 5.78 -20.24 19.62
CA ASN A 59 6.10 -21.47 18.91
C ASN A 59 7.03 -21.20 17.71
N ALA A 60 7.51 -22.25 17.05
CA ALA A 60 8.44 -22.11 15.91
C ALA A 60 7.84 -21.31 14.74
N MET A 61 6.53 -21.44 14.51
CA MET A 61 5.84 -20.73 13.43
C MET A 61 5.72 -19.24 13.72
N ASP A 62 5.44 -18.86 14.96
CA ASP A 62 5.41 -17.49 15.44
C ASP A 62 6.80 -16.85 15.41
N LEU A 63 7.83 -17.59 15.83
CA LEU A 63 9.21 -17.14 15.74
C LEU A 63 9.60 -16.85 14.29
N GLU A 64 9.31 -17.76 13.36
CA GLU A 64 9.59 -17.57 11.93
C GLU A 64 8.82 -16.37 11.35
N ALA A 65 7.52 -16.24 11.66
CA ALA A 65 6.71 -15.10 11.23
C ALA A 65 7.24 -13.77 11.77
N SER A 66 7.66 -13.75 13.04
CA SER A 66 8.32 -12.59 13.68
C SER A 66 9.63 -12.25 12.98
N LEU A 67 10.49 -13.25 12.72
CA LEU A 67 11.78 -13.06 12.05
C LEU A 67 11.62 -12.50 10.63
N ARG A 68 10.63 -12.97 9.86
CA ARG A 68 10.31 -12.44 8.52
C ARG A 68 9.67 -11.06 8.57
N GLY A 69 8.75 -10.83 9.51
CA GLY A 69 8.06 -9.57 9.77
C GLY A 69 7.00 -9.16 8.74
N THR A 70 7.23 -9.43 7.44
CA THR A 70 6.29 -9.13 6.34
C THR A 70 6.54 -10.06 5.15
N THR A 71 5.51 -10.32 4.34
CA THR A 71 5.66 -10.91 3.00
C THR A 71 6.36 -9.89 2.09
N VAL A 72 7.28 -10.37 1.24
CA VAL A 72 7.98 -9.56 0.23
C VAL A 72 7.40 -9.87 -1.15
N TYR A 73 6.98 -8.84 -1.87
CA TYR A 73 6.42 -8.95 -3.22
C TYR A 73 7.47 -8.44 -4.22
N LEU A 74 7.91 -9.34 -5.10
CA LEU A 74 8.79 -9.06 -6.24
C LEU A 74 7.96 -9.21 -7.53
N VAL A 75 8.53 -8.86 -8.68
CA VAL A 75 7.83 -8.98 -9.97
C VAL A 75 7.51 -10.44 -10.31
N ASP A 76 8.46 -11.35 -10.11
CA ASP A 76 8.34 -12.77 -10.47
C ASP A 76 7.96 -13.68 -9.30
N LYS A 77 8.08 -13.19 -8.06
CA LYS A 77 8.02 -14.02 -6.85
C LYS A 77 7.34 -13.32 -5.68
N ARG A 78 6.70 -14.12 -4.84
CA ARG A 78 6.19 -13.72 -3.53
C ARG A 78 6.88 -14.55 -2.46
N ILE A 79 7.54 -13.88 -1.51
CA ILE A 79 8.22 -14.52 -0.38
C ILE A 79 7.31 -14.40 0.84
N ASP A 80 6.56 -15.47 1.11
CA ASP A 80 5.51 -15.46 2.12
C ASP A 80 6.04 -15.35 3.55
N MET A 81 5.37 -14.57 4.40
CA MET A 81 5.62 -14.54 5.84
C MET A 81 5.22 -15.86 6.52
N LEU A 82 4.13 -16.47 6.05
CA LEU A 82 3.55 -17.69 6.59
C LEU A 82 3.60 -18.83 5.55
N PRO A 83 3.56 -20.10 5.96
CA PRO A 83 3.44 -21.21 5.02
C PRO A 83 2.21 -21.07 4.11
N MET A 84 2.36 -21.44 2.83
CA MET A 84 1.28 -21.32 1.84
C MET A 84 -0.03 -21.94 2.30
N LEU A 85 -0.01 -23.11 2.94
CA LEU A 85 -1.22 -23.77 3.45
C LEU A 85 -2.04 -22.86 4.38
N LEU A 86 -1.37 -22.04 5.21
CA LEU A 86 -2.07 -21.06 6.04
C LEU A 86 -2.50 -19.84 5.23
N GLY A 87 -1.58 -19.26 4.45
CA GLY A 87 -1.80 -17.99 3.77
C GLY A 87 -2.80 -18.06 2.62
N THR A 88 -2.77 -19.09 1.79
CA THR A 88 -3.58 -19.18 0.56
C THR A 88 -4.77 -20.14 0.67
N ASP A 89 -4.96 -20.80 1.82
CA ASP A 89 -6.11 -21.69 2.02
C ASP A 89 -6.80 -21.54 3.38
N LEU A 90 -6.14 -21.92 4.49
CA LEU A 90 -6.81 -22.04 5.79
C LEU A 90 -7.22 -20.69 6.39
N CYS A 91 -6.37 -19.67 6.26
CA CYS A 91 -6.68 -18.32 6.76
C CYS A 91 -7.36 -17.44 5.70
N SER A 92 -7.03 -17.66 4.42
CA SER A 92 -7.61 -16.91 3.29
C SER A 92 -9.13 -17.01 3.31
N LEU A 93 -9.81 -15.86 3.22
CA LEU A 93 -11.26 -15.72 3.26
C LEU A 93 -11.93 -16.11 1.94
N LYS A 94 -11.61 -17.31 1.44
CA LYS A 94 -12.08 -17.87 0.16
C LYS A 94 -13.60 -17.86 0.05
N PRO A 95 -14.15 -17.63 -1.15
CA PRO A 95 -15.59 -17.66 -1.37
C PRO A 95 -16.13 -19.07 -1.18
N TYR A 96 -17.41 -19.15 -0.81
CA TYR A 96 -18.22 -20.37 -0.65
C TYR A 96 -17.79 -21.35 0.43
N VAL A 97 -16.71 -21.08 1.14
CA VAL A 97 -16.22 -21.93 2.23
C VAL A 97 -16.29 -21.19 3.56
N GLU A 98 -16.60 -21.92 4.62
CA GLU A 98 -16.60 -21.37 5.97
C GLU A 98 -15.18 -21.05 6.42
N ARG A 99 -14.99 -19.85 6.98
CA ARG A 99 -13.69 -19.35 7.43
C ARG A 99 -13.79 -18.63 8.75
N PHE A 100 -12.74 -18.73 9.56
CA PHE A 100 -12.60 -17.94 10.76
C PHE A 100 -12.15 -16.54 10.42
N ALA A 101 -12.83 -15.56 11.00
CA ALA A 101 -12.50 -14.16 10.85
C ALA A 101 -12.49 -13.45 12.21
N PHE A 102 -11.70 -12.38 12.32
CA PHE A 102 -11.83 -11.36 13.33
C PHE A 102 -12.60 -10.19 12.72
N SER A 103 -13.85 -10.02 13.15
CA SER A 103 -14.78 -9.03 12.63
C SER A 103 -14.79 -7.76 13.46
N THR A 104 -14.73 -6.62 12.78
CA THR A 104 -15.10 -5.30 13.32
C THR A 104 -16.40 -4.88 12.66
N ILE A 105 -17.43 -4.62 13.47
CA ILE A 105 -18.78 -4.32 13.01
C ILE A 105 -19.18 -2.96 13.56
N TRP A 106 -19.66 -2.08 12.71
CA TRP A 106 -20.16 -0.75 13.07
C TRP A 106 -21.65 -0.65 12.84
N GLU A 107 -22.33 0.07 13.72
CA GLU A 107 -23.60 0.71 13.39
C GLU A 107 -23.30 2.13 12.91
N MET A 108 -23.76 2.47 11.70
CA MET A 108 -23.54 3.77 11.07
C MET A 108 -24.87 4.43 10.73
N THR A 109 -24.98 5.73 10.99
CA THR A 109 -26.13 6.52 10.52
C THR A 109 -26.10 6.65 8.99
N PRO A 110 -27.22 7.01 8.33
CA PRO A 110 -27.24 7.30 6.89
C PRO A 110 -26.21 8.35 6.43
N ASN A 111 -25.77 9.23 7.33
CA ASN A 111 -24.75 10.26 7.06
C ASN A 111 -23.31 9.78 7.30
N GLY A 112 -23.11 8.49 7.59
CA GLY A 112 -21.80 7.89 7.82
C GLY A 112 -21.15 8.29 9.14
N GLU A 113 -21.95 8.67 10.15
CA GLU A 113 -21.47 8.77 11.54
C GLU A 113 -21.53 7.40 12.23
N ILE A 114 -20.49 7.06 12.98
CA ILE A 114 -20.41 5.81 13.74
C ILE A 114 -21.19 5.97 15.04
N VAL A 115 -22.23 5.16 15.23
CA VAL A 115 -23.04 5.10 16.45
C VAL A 115 -22.37 4.18 17.47
N SER A 116 -21.91 3.02 17.03
CA SER A 116 -21.22 2.04 17.87
C SER A 116 -20.26 1.18 17.04
N SER A 117 -19.30 0.56 17.72
CA SER A 117 -18.38 -0.41 17.14
C SER A 117 -18.27 -1.64 18.05
N ASP A 118 -18.38 -2.83 17.47
CA ASP A 118 -18.25 -4.11 18.15
C ASP A 118 -17.15 -4.96 17.50
N PHE A 119 -16.49 -5.78 18.30
CA PHE A 119 -15.35 -6.59 17.87
C PHE A 119 -15.57 -8.03 18.30
N THR A 120 -15.45 -8.97 17.36
CA THR A 120 -15.72 -10.37 17.67
C THR A 120 -14.92 -11.34 16.82
N LYS A 121 -14.50 -12.44 17.43
CA LYS A 121 -14.06 -13.63 16.69
C LYS A 121 -15.31 -14.30 16.11
N SER A 122 -15.26 -14.64 14.84
CA SER A 122 -16.45 -15.03 14.08
C SER A 122 -16.18 -16.18 13.11
N VAL A 123 -17.26 -16.75 12.61
CA VAL A 123 -17.28 -17.64 11.45
C VAL A 123 -18.07 -16.94 10.35
N ILE A 124 -17.48 -16.81 9.18
CA ILE A 124 -18.12 -16.23 7.98
C ILE A 124 -18.09 -17.22 6.83
N ARG A 125 -18.85 -16.93 5.78
CA ARG A 125 -18.77 -17.61 4.48
C ARG A 125 -18.89 -16.56 3.39
N SER A 126 -17.77 -16.16 2.80
CA SER A 126 -17.79 -15.18 1.71
C SER A 126 -18.65 -15.70 0.55
N ARG A 127 -19.49 -14.84 -0.02
CA ARG A 127 -20.40 -15.17 -1.13
C ARG A 127 -19.71 -15.07 -2.47
N GLU A 128 -18.74 -14.17 -2.59
CA GLU A 128 -17.94 -13.99 -3.80
C GLU A 128 -16.59 -13.39 -3.45
N ALA A 129 -15.60 -13.67 -4.29
CA ALA A 129 -14.32 -12.99 -4.32
C ALA A 129 -14.19 -12.26 -5.66
N PHE A 130 -14.29 -10.93 -5.63
CA PHE A 130 -14.25 -10.10 -6.83
C PHE A 130 -12.84 -9.57 -7.08
N SER A 131 -12.47 -9.41 -8.34
CA SER A 131 -11.44 -8.43 -8.69
C SER A 131 -12.00 -7.00 -8.55
N TYR A 132 -11.12 -6.01 -8.38
CA TYR A 132 -11.53 -4.60 -8.35
C TYR A 132 -12.40 -4.18 -9.55
N GLU A 133 -12.06 -4.66 -10.75
CA GLU A 133 -12.79 -4.37 -11.98
C GLU A 133 -14.14 -5.07 -12.02
N GLN A 134 -14.20 -6.36 -11.66
CA GLN A 134 -15.45 -7.11 -11.57
C GLN A 134 -16.43 -6.47 -10.58
N ALA A 135 -15.93 -6.05 -9.42
CA ALA A 135 -16.74 -5.36 -8.42
C ALA A 135 -17.25 -4.01 -8.94
N GLN A 136 -16.42 -3.26 -9.68
CA GLN A 136 -16.80 -1.96 -10.24
C GLN A 136 -17.91 -2.13 -11.28
N LEU A 137 -17.72 -3.05 -12.23
CA LEU A 137 -18.71 -3.36 -13.26
C LEU A 137 -20.05 -3.80 -12.64
N ARG A 138 -20.02 -4.64 -11.60
CA ARG A 138 -21.22 -5.08 -10.88
C ARG A 138 -21.94 -3.95 -10.16
N ILE A 139 -21.20 -3.05 -9.51
CA ILE A 139 -21.78 -1.89 -8.82
C ILE A 139 -22.47 -0.95 -9.82
N ASP A 140 -21.82 -0.68 -10.95
CA ASP A 140 -22.27 0.27 -11.97
C ASP A 140 -23.45 -0.27 -12.81
N ASP A 141 -23.61 -1.58 -12.91
CA ASP A 141 -24.70 -2.23 -13.63
C ASP A 141 -26.04 -2.12 -12.88
N ALA A 142 -26.83 -1.12 -13.24
CA ALA A 142 -28.15 -0.85 -12.66
C ALA A 142 -29.15 -2.03 -12.77
N SER A 143 -28.92 -2.99 -13.67
CA SER A 143 -29.79 -4.16 -13.81
C SER A 143 -29.59 -5.20 -12.70
N GLN A 144 -28.42 -5.19 -12.03
CA GLN A 144 -28.15 -6.06 -10.88
C GLN A 144 -28.77 -5.46 -9.62
N THR A 145 -29.82 -6.10 -9.11
CA THR A 145 -30.60 -5.64 -7.95
C THR A 145 -30.56 -6.60 -6.76
N ASP A 146 -29.71 -7.63 -6.80
CA ASP A 146 -29.56 -8.58 -5.70
C ASP A 146 -28.96 -7.92 -4.45
N ASP A 147 -29.22 -8.51 -3.29
CA ASP A 147 -28.85 -7.96 -1.99
C ASP A 147 -27.33 -7.79 -1.81
N LEU A 148 -26.50 -8.64 -2.47
CA LEU A 148 -25.04 -8.49 -2.41
C LEU A 148 -24.60 -7.24 -3.18
N THR A 149 -25.18 -6.99 -4.36
CA THR A 149 -24.93 -5.76 -5.11
C THR A 149 -25.37 -4.51 -4.35
N GLN A 150 -26.51 -4.57 -3.63
CA GLN A 150 -26.96 -3.46 -2.77
C GLN A 150 -26.01 -3.21 -1.59
N SER A 151 -25.50 -4.28 -0.97
CA SER A 151 -24.44 -4.21 0.04
C SER A 151 -23.19 -3.51 -0.50
N MET A 152 -22.71 -3.89 -1.68
CA MET A 152 -21.55 -3.26 -2.34
C MET A 152 -21.76 -1.78 -2.69
N ARG A 153 -22.96 -1.41 -3.18
CA ARG A 153 -23.34 -0.01 -3.44
C ARG A 153 -23.38 0.81 -2.16
N THR A 154 -23.91 0.24 -1.09
CA THR A 154 -23.95 0.86 0.25
C THR A 154 -22.53 1.10 0.77
N LEU A 155 -21.65 0.11 0.64
CA LEU A 155 -20.23 0.25 0.96
C LEU A 155 -19.58 1.37 0.14
N LEU A 156 -19.81 1.43 -1.18
CA LEU A 156 -19.28 2.49 -2.04
C LEU A 156 -19.80 3.88 -1.64
N HIS A 157 -21.07 3.98 -1.24
CA HIS A 157 -21.64 5.24 -0.77
C HIS A 157 -20.93 5.72 0.51
N PHE A 158 -20.81 4.85 1.51
CA PHE A 158 -20.14 5.19 2.76
C PHE A 158 -18.65 5.48 2.58
N SER A 159 -17.95 4.75 1.71
CA SER A 159 -16.53 5.02 1.46
C SER A 159 -16.30 6.43 0.92
N LYS A 160 -17.17 6.95 0.06
CA LYS A 160 -17.10 8.34 -0.41
C LYS A 160 -17.25 9.35 0.74
N ILE A 161 -18.16 9.10 1.67
CA ILE A 161 -18.36 9.93 2.86
C ILE A 161 -17.12 9.90 3.76
N LEU A 162 -16.61 8.70 4.05
CA LEU A 162 -15.42 8.49 4.88
C LEU A 162 -14.19 9.17 4.29
N ARG A 163 -13.98 9.00 2.97
CA ARG A 163 -12.91 9.66 2.23
C ARG A 163 -13.03 11.18 2.34
N GLN A 164 -14.21 11.74 2.13
CA GLN A 164 -14.41 13.19 2.21
C GLN A 164 -14.05 13.72 3.61
N LYS A 165 -14.56 13.09 4.67
CA LYS A 165 -14.23 13.44 6.06
C LYS A 165 -12.72 13.39 6.32
N ARG A 166 -12.04 12.36 5.80
CA ARG A 166 -10.59 12.17 5.94
C ARG A 166 -9.79 13.25 5.20
N MET A 167 -10.22 13.61 3.99
CA MET A 167 -9.61 14.71 3.24
C MET A 167 -9.85 16.05 3.96
N ASP A 168 -11.05 16.28 4.48
CA ASP A 168 -11.41 17.49 5.27
C ASP A 168 -10.59 17.61 6.57
N ALA A 169 -10.27 16.48 7.21
CA ALA A 169 -9.33 16.43 8.34
C ALA A 169 -7.86 16.73 7.93
N GLY A 170 -7.56 16.79 6.64
CA GLY A 170 -6.24 17.12 6.11
C GLY A 170 -5.36 15.92 5.80
N ALA A 171 -5.96 14.79 5.40
CA ALA A 171 -5.20 13.66 4.89
C ALA A 171 -4.53 14.00 3.55
N LEU A 172 -3.36 13.41 3.33
CA LEU A 172 -2.59 13.66 2.12
C LEU A 172 -2.90 12.61 1.07
N ASN A 173 -3.27 13.07 -0.13
CA ASN A 173 -3.27 12.22 -1.31
C ASN A 173 -1.87 12.30 -1.96
N LEU A 174 -0.98 11.40 -1.55
CA LEU A 174 0.38 11.30 -2.07
C LEU A 174 0.44 10.28 -3.21
N ALA A 175 1.19 10.61 -4.26
CA ALA A 175 1.42 9.71 -5.37
C ALA A 175 2.67 8.87 -5.12
N SER A 176 2.58 7.57 -5.40
CA SER A 176 3.73 6.67 -5.47
C SER A 176 4.28 6.66 -6.91
N PRO A 177 5.60 6.60 -7.11
CA PRO A 177 6.18 6.37 -8.44
C PRO A 177 5.99 4.93 -8.95
N GLU A 178 5.48 4.01 -8.11
CA GLU A 178 5.47 2.58 -8.37
C GLU A 178 4.48 2.19 -9.48
N ILE A 179 4.99 1.48 -10.49
CA ILE A 179 4.19 0.79 -11.51
C ILE A 179 4.30 -0.71 -11.25
N ARG A 180 3.17 -1.42 -11.37
CA ARG A 180 3.16 -2.88 -11.32
C ARG A 180 3.29 -3.42 -12.74
N ILE A 181 4.29 -4.27 -12.96
CA ILE A 181 4.42 -5.05 -14.19
C ILE A 181 3.63 -6.34 -13.97
N GLU A 182 2.70 -6.66 -14.86
CA GLU A 182 2.09 -7.99 -14.92
C GLU A 182 2.69 -8.69 -16.14
N THR A 183 3.41 -9.79 -15.92
CA THR A 183 3.93 -10.62 -17.01
C THR A 183 2.88 -11.66 -17.37
N GLU A 184 1.97 -11.34 -18.28
CA GLU A 184 1.08 -12.35 -18.86
C GLU A 184 1.81 -13.08 -20.01
N SER A 185 2.26 -14.30 -19.72
CA SER A 185 2.83 -15.30 -20.66
C SER A 185 4.29 -15.11 -21.13
N GLU A 186 4.99 -16.24 -21.31
CA GLU A 186 6.38 -16.33 -21.77
C GLU A 186 6.59 -15.95 -23.26
N LEU A 187 5.56 -15.47 -23.98
CA LEU A 187 5.60 -15.41 -25.46
C LEU A 187 5.23 -14.07 -26.10
N ASN A 188 4.96 -12.99 -25.37
CA ASN A 188 4.75 -11.66 -25.96
C ASN A 188 5.43 -10.55 -25.16
N ASP A 189 5.83 -9.47 -25.86
CA ASP A 189 6.68 -8.37 -25.38
C ASP A 189 6.36 -7.92 -23.93
N PRO A 190 7.30 -8.07 -22.95
CA PRO A 190 7.08 -7.77 -21.53
C PRO A 190 6.77 -6.29 -21.24
N LEU A 191 6.94 -5.38 -22.21
CA LEU A 191 6.54 -3.97 -22.10
C LEU A 191 5.11 -3.68 -22.58
N THR A 192 4.47 -4.60 -23.29
CA THR A 192 3.09 -4.41 -23.78
C THR A 192 2.09 -4.33 -22.62
N ASP A 193 2.42 -4.97 -21.50
CA ASP A 193 1.57 -5.05 -20.30
C ASP A 193 2.06 -4.21 -19.12
N VAL A 194 2.98 -3.26 -19.33
CA VAL A 194 3.21 -2.18 -18.36
C VAL A 194 2.05 -1.19 -18.46
N LYS A 195 0.88 -1.60 -17.94
CA LYS A 195 -0.30 -0.76 -17.82
C LYS A 195 -0.27 -0.10 -16.46
N THR A 196 -0.30 1.22 -16.44
CA THR A 196 -0.68 1.97 -15.24
C THR A 196 -2.11 1.60 -14.89
N LYS A 197 -2.29 0.76 -13.85
CA LYS A 197 -3.63 0.34 -13.42
C LYS A 197 -4.43 1.58 -13.02
N ALA A 198 -5.55 1.81 -13.70
CA ALA A 198 -6.49 2.86 -13.33
C ALA A 198 -6.98 2.59 -11.90
N HIS A 199 -6.88 3.60 -11.04
CA HIS A 199 -7.40 3.51 -9.68
C HIS A 199 -8.93 3.61 -9.73
N LEU A 200 -9.62 2.51 -9.44
CA LEU A 200 -11.08 2.43 -9.50
C LEU A 200 -11.73 2.93 -8.20
N ALA A 201 -13.04 3.19 -8.23
CA ALA A 201 -13.76 3.60 -7.03
C ALA A 201 -13.82 2.45 -6.00
N THR A 202 -13.80 1.19 -6.46
CA THR A 202 -13.66 -0.01 -5.62
C THR A 202 -12.31 -0.09 -4.90
N ASN A 203 -11.22 0.43 -5.46
CA ASN A 203 -9.95 0.55 -4.71
C ASN A 203 -10.12 1.48 -3.52
N SER A 204 -10.74 2.64 -3.72
CA SER A 204 -11.03 3.58 -2.62
C SER A 204 -12.04 3.00 -1.63
N LEU A 205 -13.01 2.19 -2.09
CA LEU A 205 -13.97 1.52 -1.21
C LEU A 205 -13.25 0.68 -0.16
N VAL A 206 -12.38 -0.24 -0.61
CA VAL A 206 -11.62 -1.12 0.29
C VAL A 206 -10.69 -0.28 1.17
N GLU A 207 -9.97 0.69 0.61
CA GLU A 207 -9.05 1.57 1.35
C GLU A 207 -9.72 2.22 2.58
N GLU A 208 -10.87 2.87 2.41
CA GLU A 208 -11.51 3.60 3.50
C GLU A 208 -12.00 2.69 4.63
N PHE A 209 -12.52 1.50 4.31
CA PHE A 209 -12.95 0.55 5.34
C PHE A 209 -11.78 -0.13 6.04
N MET A 210 -10.67 -0.39 5.34
CA MET A 210 -9.44 -0.87 5.99
C MET A 210 -8.87 0.18 6.94
N LEU A 211 -8.85 1.46 6.53
CA LEU A 211 -8.44 2.56 7.40
C LEU A 211 -9.36 2.68 8.62
N LEU A 212 -10.68 2.59 8.43
CA LEU A 212 -11.65 2.64 9.51
C LEU A 212 -11.45 1.49 10.51
N ALA A 213 -11.25 0.25 10.02
CA ALA A 213 -10.93 -0.91 10.84
C ALA A 213 -9.67 -0.68 11.68
N ASN A 214 -8.58 -0.25 11.02
CA ASN A 214 -7.30 0.02 11.66
C ASN A 214 -7.39 1.09 12.76
N ILE A 215 -8.08 2.20 12.51
CA ILE A 215 -8.26 3.29 13.49
C ILE A 215 -9.12 2.84 14.68
N THR A 216 -10.22 2.15 14.40
CA THR A 216 -11.15 1.66 15.45
C THR A 216 -10.46 0.63 16.34
N VAL A 217 -9.70 -0.31 15.74
CA VAL A 217 -8.93 -1.30 16.48
C VAL A 217 -7.79 -0.67 17.27
N ALA A 218 -7.06 0.30 16.69
CA ALA A 218 -5.98 1.01 17.40
C ALA A 218 -6.49 1.68 18.68
N SER A 219 -7.66 2.32 18.60
CA SER A 219 -8.31 2.95 19.76
C SER A 219 -8.66 1.90 20.82
N LYS A 220 -9.26 0.78 20.42
CA LYS A 220 -9.65 -0.30 21.35
C LYS A 220 -8.45 -0.97 22.02
N THR A 221 -7.39 -1.27 21.28
CA THR A 221 -6.18 -1.90 21.84
C THR A 221 -5.42 -0.94 22.73
N TYR A 222 -5.34 0.34 22.39
CA TYR A 222 -4.74 1.37 23.23
C TYR A 222 -5.49 1.53 24.56
N SER A 223 -6.83 1.62 24.54
CA SER A 223 -7.62 1.71 25.78
C SER A 223 -7.42 0.51 26.71
N ALA A 224 -7.20 -0.69 26.15
CA ALA A 224 -6.94 -1.90 26.94
C ALA A 224 -5.48 -2.02 27.40
N PHE A 225 -4.53 -1.54 26.59
CA PHE A 225 -3.09 -1.72 26.79
C PHE A 225 -2.32 -0.42 26.57
N PRO A 226 -2.51 0.62 27.42
CA PRO A 226 -1.99 1.97 27.16
C PRO A 226 -0.47 2.07 27.10
N GLN A 227 0.26 1.08 27.63
CA GLN A 227 1.73 1.03 27.61
C GLN A 227 2.30 0.15 26.50
N THR A 228 1.54 -0.83 26.01
CA THR A 228 2.07 -1.91 25.15
C THR A 228 1.31 -2.08 23.84
N ALA A 229 0.22 -1.34 23.60
CA ALA A 229 -0.49 -1.37 22.34
C ALA A 229 0.48 -1.13 21.17
N LEU A 230 0.47 -2.04 20.19
CA LEU A 230 1.29 -1.92 18.99
C LEU A 230 0.56 -0.99 18.02
N LEU A 231 1.19 0.14 17.74
CA LEU A 231 0.65 1.24 16.95
C LEU A 231 1.60 1.57 15.80
N ARG A 232 1.14 2.42 14.87
CA ARG A 232 1.94 2.92 13.76
C ARG A 232 1.74 4.42 13.61
N ARG A 233 2.82 5.19 13.75
CA ARG A 233 2.82 6.66 13.61
C ARG A 233 3.48 7.09 12.32
N HIS A 234 3.15 8.31 11.90
CA HIS A 234 3.86 9.02 10.84
C HIS A 234 4.07 10.43 11.35
N ALA A 235 5.31 10.72 11.77
CA ALA A 235 5.66 12.03 12.32
C ALA A 235 5.45 13.15 11.29
N SER A 236 5.28 14.37 11.78
CA SER A 236 5.31 15.55 10.91
C SER A 236 6.71 15.69 10.30
N PRO A 237 6.82 15.90 8.98
CA PRO A 237 8.12 16.11 8.35
C PRO A 237 8.74 17.42 8.84
N PRO A 238 10.07 17.45 9.09
CA PRO A 238 10.77 18.71 9.32
C PRO A 238 10.60 19.66 8.13
N PRO A 239 10.34 20.97 8.35
CA PRO A 239 10.18 21.93 7.25
C PRO A 239 11.35 21.94 6.26
N GLN A 240 12.58 21.68 6.75
CA GLN A 240 13.80 21.62 5.95
C GLN A 240 13.73 20.60 4.81
N ASN A 241 12.97 19.51 4.99
CA ASN A 241 12.81 18.49 3.96
C ASN A 241 12.11 19.03 2.70
N PHE A 242 11.28 20.07 2.86
CA PHE A 242 10.50 20.68 1.77
C PHE A 242 11.13 21.96 1.20
N GLU A 243 12.13 22.55 1.87
CA GLU A 243 12.72 23.84 1.48
C GLU A 243 13.16 23.87 0.02
N GLN A 244 13.87 22.83 -0.44
CA GLN A 244 14.34 22.75 -1.81
C GLN A 244 13.19 22.63 -2.82
N LEU A 245 12.21 21.78 -2.53
CA LEU A 245 11.05 21.57 -3.41
C LEU A 245 10.21 22.84 -3.52
N ALA A 246 9.90 23.47 -2.38
CA ALA A 246 9.14 24.71 -2.32
C ALA A 246 9.86 25.85 -3.05
N ALA A 247 11.17 26.02 -2.85
CA ALA A 247 11.96 27.04 -3.53
C ALA A 247 11.97 26.86 -5.06
N GLN A 248 12.10 25.62 -5.55
CA GLN A 248 12.08 25.33 -6.98
C GLN A 248 10.71 25.60 -7.60
N LEU A 249 9.62 25.18 -6.93
CA LEU A 249 8.26 25.43 -7.40
C LEU A 249 7.94 26.93 -7.45
N GLN A 250 8.33 27.68 -6.42
CA GLN A 250 8.15 29.12 -6.40
C GLN A 250 8.96 29.79 -7.53
N LYS A 251 10.24 29.45 -7.69
CA LYS A 251 11.13 30.09 -8.68
C LYS A 251 10.77 29.74 -10.13
N LYS A 252 10.35 28.50 -10.41
CA LYS A 252 10.15 28.01 -11.79
C LYS A 252 8.69 28.05 -12.25
N ARG A 253 7.74 28.08 -11.33
CA ARG A 253 6.30 28.00 -11.62
C ARG A 253 5.46 29.04 -10.87
N GLY A 254 6.03 29.79 -9.93
CA GLY A 254 5.28 30.76 -9.11
C GLY A 254 4.29 30.09 -8.15
N LEU A 255 4.47 28.79 -7.86
CA LEU A 255 3.59 28.01 -7.00
C LEU A 255 4.18 27.91 -5.59
N ASN A 256 3.34 28.17 -4.58
CA ASN A 256 3.74 28.09 -3.18
C ASN A 256 3.26 26.78 -2.54
N LEU A 257 4.13 26.14 -1.76
CA LEU A 257 3.88 24.91 -1.02
C LEU A 257 3.81 25.23 0.47
N ASP A 258 2.64 25.05 1.08
CA ASP A 258 2.43 25.36 2.49
C ASP A 258 2.60 24.10 3.35
N VAL A 259 3.67 24.05 4.14
CA VAL A 259 4.02 22.92 4.99
C VAL A 259 3.63 23.11 6.46
N SER A 260 2.85 24.16 6.78
CA SER A 260 2.47 24.49 8.16
C SER A 260 1.62 23.41 8.84
N SER A 261 0.84 22.65 8.06
CA SER A 261 0.01 21.54 8.53
C SER A 261 -0.23 20.54 7.41
N SER A 262 -0.71 19.33 7.74
CA SER A 262 -1.08 18.34 6.71
C SER A 262 -2.20 18.84 5.81
N ARG A 263 -3.19 19.58 6.35
CA ARG A 263 -4.27 20.18 5.56
C ARG A 263 -3.76 21.26 4.60
N ALA A 264 -2.94 22.19 5.09
CA ALA A 264 -2.36 23.24 4.26
C ALA A 264 -1.47 22.66 3.14
N LEU A 265 -0.76 21.57 3.45
CA LEU A 265 0.05 20.84 2.47
C LEU A 265 -0.83 20.16 1.41
N ALA A 266 -1.91 19.49 1.82
CA ALA A 266 -2.89 18.93 0.88
C ALA A 266 -3.47 20.03 -0.05
N ASP A 267 -3.99 21.11 0.53
CA ASP A 267 -4.62 22.21 -0.21
C ASP A 267 -3.65 22.92 -1.16
N SER A 268 -2.38 23.06 -0.79
CA SER A 268 -1.36 23.65 -1.66
C SER A 268 -0.90 22.68 -2.76
N LEU A 269 -0.79 21.38 -2.47
CA LEU A 269 -0.54 20.34 -3.49
C LEU A 269 -1.68 20.24 -4.51
N ASP A 270 -2.93 20.35 -4.08
CA ASP A 270 -4.10 20.33 -4.98
C ASP A 270 -4.08 21.50 -5.98
N LYS A 271 -3.51 22.64 -5.59
CA LYS A 271 -3.34 23.83 -6.44
C LYS A 271 -2.13 23.76 -7.38
N CYS A 272 -1.23 22.78 -7.21
CA CYS A 272 -0.05 22.63 -8.05
C CYS A 272 -0.38 21.98 -9.40
N VAL A 273 -1.13 22.68 -10.25
CA VAL A 273 -1.61 22.20 -11.55
C VAL A 273 -0.99 23.01 -12.68
N ASP A 274 -0.56 22.32 -13.74
CA ASP A 274 -0.15 22.93 -15.00
C ASP A 274 -1.19 22.55 -16.08
N PRO A 275 -1.97 23.50 -16.63
CA PRO A 275 -2.97 23.21 -17.66
C PRO A 275 -2.38 22.60 -18.95
N LYS A 276 -1.09 22.83 -19.22
CA LYS A 276 -0.39 22.27 -20.38
C LYS A 276 0.18 20.88 -20.10
N ASN A 277 0.26 20.49 -18.84
CA ASN A 277 0.84 19.22 -18.43
C ASN A 277 0.03 18.58 -17.27
N PRO A 278 -0.93 17.70 -17.59
CA PRO A 278 -1.73 17.00 -16.60
C PRO A 278 -0.92 16.18 -15.59
N PHE A 279 0.28 15.69 -15.98
CA PHE A 279 1.12 14.88 -15.11
C PHE A 279 1.88 15.72 -14.06
N PHE A 280 1.98 17.03 -14.25
CA PHE A 280 2.74 17.92 -13.36
C PHE A 280 2.29 17.81 -11.90
N ASN A 281 0.99 17.74 -11.63
CA ASN A 281 0.49 17.60 -10.26
C ASN A 281 0.96 16.29 -9.62
N THR A 282 0.87 15.19 -10.37
CA THR A 282 1.35 13.87 -9.94
C THR A 282 2.85 13.88 -9.68
N LEU A 283 3.64 14.54 -10.54
CA LEU A 283 5.08 14.71 -10.35
C LEU A 283 5.42 15.43 -9.04
N VAL A 284 4.74 16.55 -8.76
CA VAL A 284 4.92 17.30 -7.51
C VAL A 284 4.54 16.45 -6.30
N ARG A 285 3.48 15.65 -6.38
CA ARG A 285 3.10 14.71 -5.32
C ARG A 285 4.15 13.62 -5.10
N ILE A 286 4.72 13.05 -6.16
CA ILE A 286 5.82 12.07 -6.05
C ILE A 286 7.02 12.69 -5.33
N LEU A 287 7.40 13.93 -5.68
CA LEU A 287 8.48 14.67 -5.01
C LEU A 287 8.13 14.96 -3.55
N ALA A 288 6.92 15.41 -3.26
CA ALA A 288 6.45 15.68 -1.90
C ALA A 288 6.47 14.41 -1.03
N THR A 289 6.14 13.24 -1.58
CA THR A 289 6.26 11.95 -0.88
C THR A 289 7.68 11.69 -0.39
N ARG A 290 8.72 12.12 -1.13
CA ARG A 290 10.13 11.93 -0.76
C ARG A 290 10.60 12.89 0.33
N CYS A 291 9.92 14.01 0.51
CA CYS A 291 10.18 14.95 1.59
C CYS A 291 9.56 14.47 2.92
N MET A 292 8.68 13.48 2.89
CA MET A 292 8.06 12.92 4.10
C MET A 292 9.02 12.10 4.94
N THR A 293 8.78 12.04 6.25
CA THR A 293 9.40 11.06 7.12
C THR A 293 8.86 9.65 6.86
N SER A 294 9.60 8.61 7.23
CA SER A 294 9.08 7.25 7.19
C SER A 294 8.08 7.01 8.33
N ALA A 295 6.95 6.37 8.02
CA ALA A 295 6.06 5.85 9.05
C ALA A 295 6.69 4.65 9.77
N GLU A 296 6.45 4.51 11.07
CA GLU A 296 7.08 3.50 11.91
C GLU A 296 6.09 2.86 12.88
N TYR A 297 6.28 1.56 13.14
CA TYR A 297 5.64 0.83 14.22
C TYR A 297 6.31 1.15 15.55
N PHE A 298 5.51 1.27 16.60
CA PHE A 298 5.97 1.56 17.95
C PHE A 298 5.02 0.98 18.98
N THR A 299 5.45 0.92 20.24
CA THR A 299 4.57 0.58 21.37
C THR A 299 4.10 1.86 22.05
N ALA A 300 2.82 1.94 22.42
CA ALA A 300 2.20 3.15 22.94
C ALA A 300 3.00 3.84 24.07
N GLY A 301 3.63 3.08 24.97
CA GLY A 301 4.42 3.65 26.06
C GLY A 301 5.72 4.37 25.65
N GLN A 302 6.17 4.25 24.39
CA GLN A 302 7.42 4.88 23.90
C GLN A 302 7.27 6.38 23.64
N HIS A 303 6.05 6.87 23.44
CA HIS A 303 5.79 8.24 23.05
C HIS A 303 4.63 8.84 23.84
N ALA A 304 4.54 10.16 23.88
CA ALA A 304 3.34 10.82 24.37
C ALA A 304 2.18 10.62 23.38
N GLU A 305 0.94 10.61 23.87
CA GLU A 305 -0.26 10.39 23.05
C GLU A 305 -0.38 11.39 21.88
N ALA A 306 0.02 12.64 22.10
CA ALA A 306 0.05 13.68 21.07
C ALA A 306 0.95 13.33 19.87
N GLU A 307 1.90 12.42 20.04
CA GLU A 307 2.83 11.97 19.00
C GLU A 307 2.37 10.70 18.27
N PHE A 308 1.26 10.08 18.68
CA PHE A 308 0.72 8.88 18.00
C PHE A 308 0.15 9.20 16.61
N ARG A 309 -0.04 10.50 16.35
CA ARG A 309 -0.61 11.03 15.11
C ARG A 309 0.06 10.41 13.88
N HIS A 310 -0.77 10.08 12.91
CA HIS A 310 -0.35 9.69 11.58
C HIS A 310 -0.55 10.85 10.60
N TYR A 311 0.51 11.63 10.38
CA TYR A 311 0.49 12.87 9.57
C TYR A 311 -0.18 12.69 8.21
N GLY A 312 0.26 11.71 7.42
CA GLY A 312 -0.29 11.49 6.07
C GLY A 312 -1.75 11.02 6.03
N LEU A 313 -2.27 10.43 7.11
CA LEU A 313 -3.66 9.96 7.17
C LEU A 313 -4.58 10.94 7.90
N ALA A 314 -4.02 12.00 8.49
CA ALA A 314 -4.72 12.90 9.41
C ALA A 314 -5.47 12.18 10.55
N SER A 315 -4.94 11.05 11.02
CA SER A 315 -5.53 10.31 12.14
C SER A 315 -4.77 10.56 13.45
N PRO A 316 -5.45 10.76 14.59
CA PRO A 316 -4.78 10.90 15.89
C PRO A 316 -4.10 9.60 16.37
N ILE A 317 -4.65 8.44 16.00
CA ILE A 317 -4.11 7.13 16.36
C ILE A 317 -4.31 6.15 15.20
N TYR A 318 -3.36 5.24 14.99
CA TYR A 318 -3.41 4.29 13.90
C TYR A 318 -2.60 3.03 14.21
N THR A 319 -2.98 1.90 13.61
CA THR A 319 -2.22 0.64 13.64
C THR A 319 -2.46 -0.13 12.35
N HIS A 320 -1.81 -1.30 12.19
CA HIS A 320 -2.17 -2.26 11.14
C HIS A 320 -2.81 -3.49 11.77
N PHE A 321 -4.01 -3.82 11.30
CA PHE A 321 -4.82 -4.95 11.74
C PHE A 321 -5.34 -5.80 10.57
N THR A 322 -5.50 -5.19 9.39
CA THR A 322 -6.27 -5.74 8.27
C THR A 322 -5.55 -6.72 7.37
N SER A 323 -4.30 -7.10 7.64
CA SER A 323 -3.55 -8.03 6.79
C SER A 323 -2.59 -8.98 7.55
N PRO A 324 -3.11 -9.79 8.48
CA PRO A 324 -2.30 -10.68 9.31
C PRO A 324 -1.67 -11.86 8.56
N ILE A 325 -2.10 -12.19 7.34
CA ILE A 325 -1.44 -13.22 6.53
C ILE A 325 -0.04 -12.77 6.10
N ARG A 326 0.12 -11.46 5.84
CA ARG A 326 1.31 -10.89 5.21
C ARG A 326 2.08 -9.89 6.09
N ARG A 327 1.60 -9.56 7.29
CA ARG A 327 2.28 -8.64 8.22
C ARG A 327 2.22 -9.15 9.66
N TYR A 328 3.37 -9.22 10.31
CA TYR A 328 3.46 -9.69 11.69
C TYR A 328 2.90 -8.67 12.68
N ALA A 329 2.97 -7.37 12.34
CA ALA A 329 2.35 -6.29 13.11
C ALA A 329 0.87 -6.57 13.39
N ASP A 330 0.12 -6.91 12.33
CA ASP A 330 -1.29 -7.25 12.37
C ASP A 330 -1.54 -8.49 13.23
N LEU A 331 -0.68 -9.51 13.16
CA LEU A 331 -0.79 -10.69 14.03
C LEU A 331 -0.65 -10.34 15.52
N VAL A 332 0.26 -9.43 15.88
CA VAL A 332 0.40 -8.92 17.25
C VAL A 332 -0.84 -8.13 17.67
N VAL A 333 -1.34 -7.23 16.81
CA VAL A 333 -2.56 -6.44 17.07
C VAL A 333 -3.79 -7.35 17.20
N HIS A 334 -3.89 -8.42 16.41
CA HIS A 334 -4.95 -9.43 16.53
C HIS A 334 -4.94 -10.09 17.92
N ARG A 335 -3.76 -10.41 18.46
CA ARG A 335 -3.63 -10.98 19.81
C ARG A 335 -4.04 -9.96 20.87
N GLN A 336 -3.61 -8.71 20.73
CA GLN A 336 -4.02 -7.61 21.61
C GLN A 336 -5.53 -7.39 21.58
N LEU A 337 -6.14 -7.32 20.40
CA LEU A 337 -7.58 -7.13 20.28
C LEU A 337 -8.36 -8.31 20.87
N ALA A 338 -7.91 -9.55 20.64
CA ALA A 338 -8.53 -10.74 21.22
C ALA A 338 -8.49 -10.72 22.76
N ALA A 339 -7.39 -10.26 23.35
CA ALA A 339 -7.29 -10.08 24.80
C ALA A 339 -8.15 -8.89 25.29
N ALA A 340 -8.19 -7.78 24.55
CA ALA A 340 -8.98 -6.58 24.87
C ALA A 340 -10.50 -6.83 24.90
N ILE A 341 -10.97 -7.86 24.19
CA ILE A 341 -12.38 -8.28 24.20
C ILE A 341 -12.65 -9.50 25.11
N GLY A 342 -11.64 -9.94 25.88
CA GLY A 342 -11.77 -11.09 26.79
C GLY A 342 -11.88 -12.45 26.11
N TYR A 343 -11.53 -12.57 24.82
CA TYR A 343 -11.54 -13.85 24.10
C TYR A 343 -10.38 -14.77 24.50
N THR A 344 -9.22 -14.19 24.82
CA THR A 344 -8.01 -14.89 25.27
C THR A 344 -7.34 -14.16 26.44
N SER A 345 -6.45 -14.84 27.17
CA SER A 345 -5.60 -14.20 28.19
C SER A 345 -4.66 -13.16 27.56
N ALA A 346 -4.35 -12.11 28.33
CA ALA A 346 -3.36 -11.09 27.98
C ALA A 346 -1.91 -11.53 28.26
N GLU A 347 -1.69 -12.77 28.68
CA GLU A 347 -0.38 -13.33 28.97
C GLU A 347 0.60 -13.18 27.79
N GLY A 348 1.78 -12.65 28.07
CA GLY A 348 2.83 -12.41 27.08
C GLY A 348 2.68 -11.11 26.27
N LEU A 349 1.54 -10.40 26.35
CA LEU A 349 1.31 -9.13 25.64
C LEU A 349 1.73 -7.88 26.44
N SER A 350 2.16 -8.07 27.69
CA SER A 350 2.48 -6.97 28.62
C SER A 350 3.96 -6.65 28.74
N ARG A 351 4.85 -7.45 28.12
CA ARG A 351 6.31 -7.22 28.20
C ARG A 351 6.75 -6.19 27.17
N ARG A 352 6.78 -4.93 27.62
CA ARG A 352 7.14 -3.77 26.79
C ARG A 352 8.46 -3.98 26.02
N SER A 353 9.56 -4.33 26.69
CA SER A 353 10.88 -4.48 26.04
C SER A 353 10.86 -5.43 24.84
N GLN A 354 10.13 -6.54 24.95
CA GLN A 354 10.01 -7.50 23.84
C GLN A 354 9.23 -6.94 22.66
N LEU A 355 8.15 -6.22 22.93
CA LEU A 355 7.37 -5.58 21.88
C LEU A 355 8.13 -4.44 21.22
N GLU A 356 8.99 -3.73 21.96
CA GLU A 356 9.89 -2.73 21.39
C GLU A 356 10.91 -3.38 20.43
N ASP A 357 11.47 -4.53 20.78
CA ASP A 357 12.38 -5.27 19.89
C ASP A 357 11.65 -5.84 18.66
N VAL A 358 10.41 -6.31 18.84
CA VAL A 358 9.53 -6.67 17.72
C VAL A 358 9.31 -5.47 16.80
N CYS A 359 8.99 -4.28 17.34
CA CYS A 359 8.79 -3.05 16.56
C CYS A 359 10.03 -2.68 15.75
N LYS A 360 11.23 -2.74 16.35
CA LYS A 360 12.51 -2.51 15.63
C LYS A 360 12.67 -3.46 14.45
N ASN A 361 12.44 -4.76 14.67
CA ASN A 361 12.58 -5.76 13.62
C ASN A 361 11.55 -5.57 12.50
N ILE A 362 10.26 -5.40 12.81
CA ILE A 362 9.22 -5.21 11.77
C ILE A 362 9.40 -3.90 10.99
N ASN A 363 9.92 -2.84 11.61
CA ASN A 363 10.28 -1.60 10.91
C ASN A 363 11.42 -1.84 9.91
N PHE A 364 12.48 -2.55 10.35
CA PHE A 364 13.59 -2.92 9.49
C PHE A 364 13.14 -3.81 8.31
N ARG A 365 12.37 -4.87 8.60
CA ARG A 365 11.84 -5.80 7.59
C ARG A 365 10.90 -5.10 6.59
N HIS A 366 10.02 -4.24 7.08
CA HIS A 366 9.11 -3.48 6.23
C HIS A 366 9.87 -2.58 5.24
N ARG A 367 10.88 -1.84 5.72
CA ARG A 367 11.71 -0.98 4.87
C ARG A 367 12.44 -1.79 3.80
N ASN A 368 13.05 -2.90 4.19
CA ASN A 368 13.77 -3.76 3.23
C ASN A 368 12.82 -4.35 2.20
N ALA A 369 11.64 -4.83 2.61
CA ALA A 369 10.64 -5.35 1.67
C ALA A 369 10.22 -4.32 0.62
N GLN A 370 10.08 -3.05 1.01
CA GLN A 370 9.79 -1.96 0.07
C GLN A 370 10.95 -1.68 -0.89
N PHE A 371 12.20 -1.68 -0.40
CA PHE A 371 13.38 -1.49 -1.25
C PHE A 371 13.55 -2.63 -2.25
N GLU A 372 13.43 -3.89 -1.81
CA GLU A 372 13.55 -5.05 -2.69
C GLU A 372 12.43 -5.10 -3.74
N GLY A 373 11.18 -4.77 -3.36
CA GLY A 373 10.08 -4.68 -4.32
C GLY A 373 10.33 -3.64 -5.42
N ARG A 374 10.88 -2.47 -5.06
CA ARG A 374 11.24 -1.42 -6.03
C ARG A 374 12.42 -1.82 -6.91
N ALA A 375 13.48 -2.36 -6.31
CA ALA A 375 14.65 -2.82 -7.06
C ALA A 375 14.29 -3.95 -8.04
N SER A 376 13.38 -4.84 -7.66
CA SER A 376 12.84 -5.87 -8.55
C SER A 376 12.11 -5.25 -9.75
N ILE A 377 11.19 -4.31 -9.51
CA ILE A 377 10.51 -3.59 -10.61
C ILE A 377 11.52 -2.92 -11.54
N GLU A 378 12.46 -2.16 -10.99
CA GLU A 378 13.49 -1.45 -11.76
C GLU A 378 14.31 -2.41 -12.65
N TYR A 379 14.74 -3.55 -12.10
CA TYR A 379 15.48 -4.57 -12.84
C TYR A 379 14.66 -5.15 -14.01
N TYR A 380 13.42 -5.55 -13.77
CA TYR A 380 12.56 -6.14 -14.80
C TYR A 380 12.17 -5.14 -15.88
N VAL A 381 11.87 -3.88 -15.51
CA VAL A 381 11.66 -2.82 -16.50
C VAL A 381 12.91 -2.64 -17.36
N GLY A 382 14.09 -2.52 -16.76
CA GLY A 382 15.35 -2.32 -17.48
C GLY A 382 15.64 -3.45 -18.48
N GLN A 383 15.42 -4.70 -18.07
CA GLN A 383 15.56 -5.87 -18.96
C GLN A 383 14.57 -5.84 -20.12
N ALA A 384 13.31 -5.47 -19.84
CA ALA A 384 12.28 -5.38 -20.85
C ALA A 384 12.58 -4.27 -21.87
N LEU A 385 13.04 -3.10 -21.42
CA LEU A 385 13.48 -1.98 -22.28
C LEU A 385 14.66 -2.37 -23.18
N LYS A 386 15.66 -3.04 -22.61
CA LYS A 386 16.81 -3.55 -23.37
C LYS A 386 16.37 -4.54 -24.44
N ALA A 387 15.57 -5.54 -24.08
CA ALA A 387 15.11 -6.58 -25.01
C ALA A 387 14.34 -5.97 -26.19
N ARG A 388 13.45 -5.00 -25.92
CA ARG A 388 12.69 -4.31 -26.97
C ARG A 388 13.57 -3.42 -27.85
N GLY A 389 14.55 -2.72 -27.28
CA GLY A 389 15.56 -1.98 -28.05
C GLY A 389 16.32 -2.90 -29.02
N GLU A 390 16.76 -4.07 -28.55
CA GLU A 390 17.44 -5.08 -29.38
C GLU A 390 16.53 -5.69 -30.47
N MET A 391 15.23 -5.86 -30.22
CA MET A 391 14.28 -6.32 -31.25
C MET A 391 14.06 -5.26 -32.33
N MET A 392 13.89 -3.99 -31.94
CA MET A 392 13.72 -2.88 -32.89
C MET A 392 14.97 -2.69 -33.76
N ALA A 393 16.15 -2.88 -33.19
CA ALA A 393 17.44 -2.89 -33.88
C ALA A 393 17.50 -3.87 -35.05
N LYS A 394 17.01 -5.10 -34.83
CA LYS A 394 17.04 -6.17 -35.83
C LYS A 394 16.10 -5.90 -37.00
N ASN A 395 15.01 -5.16 -36.76
CA ASN A 395 13.97 -4.88 -37.75
C ASN A 395 14.22 -3.60 -38.56
N LYS A 396 14.97 -2.61 -38.02
CA LYS A 396 15.37 -1.38 -38.72
C LYS A 396 16.85 -1.47 -39.10
N GLY A 397 17.16 -1.98 -40.29
CA GLY A 397 18.54 -2.13 -40.77
C GLY A 397 19.38 -0.86 -40.57
N ASN A 398 20.57 -1.03 -39.97
CA ASN A 398 21.67 -0.05 -39.80
C ASN A 398 21.36 1.35 -39.21
N ASP A 399 20.13 1.64 -38.78
CA ASP A 399 19.84 2.91 -38.10
C ASP A 399 20.23 2.82 -36.62
N LYS A 400 21.23 3.62 -36.21
CA LYS A 400 21.93 3.50 -34.92
C LYS A 400 21.15 4.04 -33.71
N ASN A 401 19.94 4.57 -33.90
CA ASN A 401 19.07 4.99 -32.80
C ASN A 401 18.28 3.78 -32.26
N LEU A 402 18.92 3.05 -31.35
CA LEU A 402 18.49 1.76 -30.80
C LEU A 402 17.60 1.89 -29.54
N GLY A 403 16.91 3.01 -29.39
CA GLY A 403 16.17 3.38 -28.17
C GLY A 403 14.64 3.42 -28.35
N ILE A 404 13.93 3.40 -27.23
CA ILE A 404 12.50 3.72 -27.15
C ILE A 404 12.40 5.19 -26.73
N ASP A 405 11.84 6.03 -27.59
CA ASP A 405 11.57 7.42 -27.26
C ASP A 405 10.35 7.48 -26.32
N GLU A 406 10.53 8.05 -25.13
CA GLU A 406 9.45 8.27 -24.16
C GLU A 406 9.58 9.64 -23.51
N GLU A 407 8.46 10.15 -23.00
CA GLU A 407 8.45 11.39 -22.23
C GLU A 407 9.09 11.17 -20.84
N GLY A 408 10.01 12.07 -20.50
CA GLY A 408 10.71 12.07 -19.22
C GLY A 408 10.64 13.42 -18.53
N TYR A 409 10.74 13.40 -17.21
CA TYR A 409 10.71 14.56 -16.33
C TYR A 409 12.02 14.71 -15.58
N ILE A 410 12.68 15.85 -15.73
CA ILE A 410 13.90 16.14 -14.96
C ILE A 410 13.49 16.40 -13.51
N MET A 411 13.91 15.51 -12.62
CA MET A 411 13.62 15.55 -11.19
C MET A 411 14.71 16.28 -10.41
N ARG A 412 15.97 16.10 -10.84
CA ARG A 412 17.15 16.71 -10.20
C ARG A 412 18.15 17.09 -11.28
N VAL A 413 18.85 18.19 -11.03
CA VAL A 413 19.94 18.68 -11.87
C VAL A 413 21.19 18.77 -11.01
N PHE A 414 22.27 18.18 -11.50
CA PHE A 414 23.62 18.24 -10.94
C PHE A 414 24.55 18.94 -11.94
N GLU A 415 25.77 19.26 -11.51
CA GLU A 415 26.77 19.87 -12.41
C GLU A 415 27.18 18.91 -13.54
N ASN A 416 27.17 17.60 -13.29
CA ASN A 416 27.65 16.55 -14.20
C ASN A 416 26.53 15.64 -14.74
N GLY A 417 25.26 16.02 -14.60
CA GLY A 417 24.14 15.22 -15.12
C GLY A 417 22.78 15.59 -14.56
N VAL A 418 21.76 14.83 -14.94
CA VAL A 418 20.38 15.00 -14.48
C VAL A 418 19.78 13.66 -14.08
N VAL A 419 18.81 13.69 -13.17
CA VAL A 419 17.94 12.54 -12.89
C VAL A 419 16.63 12.75 -13.62
N VAL A 420 16.27 11.79 -14.46
CA VAL A 420 15.04 11.79 -15.26
C VAL A 420 14.11 10.70 -14.74
N PHE A 421 12.86 11.06 -14.47
CA PHE A 421 11.78 10.13 -14.18
C PHE A 421 10.97 9.87 -15.44
N VAL A 422 10.73 8.61 -15.79
CA VAL A 422 9.95 8.20 -16.96
C VAL A 422 8.60 7.65 -16.49
N PRO A 423 7.51 8.44 -16.51
CA PRO A 423 6.25 8.08 -15.84
C PRO A 423 5.58 6.85 -16.40
N ARG A 424 5.82 6.52 -17.67
CA ARG A 424 5.26 5.33 -18.30
C ARG A 424 5.75 4.04 -17.64
N PHE A 425 7.00 4.03 -17.17
CA PHE A 425 7.62 2.86 -16.57
C PHE A 425 7.89 3.00 -15.07
N GLY A 426 7.72 4.20 -14.51
CA GLY A 426 7.87 4.43 -13.07
C GLY A 426 9.32 4.35 -12.61
N ILE A 427 10.26 4.48 -13.55
CA ILE A 427 11.70 4.36 -13.29
C ILE A 427 12.37 5.73 -13.24
N GLU A 428 13.49 5.78 -12.54
CA GLU A 428 14.40 6.91 -12.51
C GLU A 428 15.75 6.50 -13.09
N GLY A 429 16.26 7.32 -14.00
CA GLY A 429 17.58 7.15 -14.58
C GLY A 429 18.45 8.37 -14.34
N ILE A 430 19.74 8.15 -14.12
CA ILE A 430 20.73 9.22 -14.17
C ILE A 430 21.24 9.31 -15.61
N VAL A 431 21.13 10.50 -16.20
CA VAL A 431 21.74 10.84 -17.48
C VAL A 431 22.96 11.70 -17.18
N ARG A 432 24.16 11.18 -17.45
CA ARG A 432 25.39 11.93 -17.21
C ARG A 432 25.61 12.93 -18.32
N LEU A 433 26.34 14.00 -18.03
CA LEU A 433 26.65 15.05 -19.02
C LEU A 433 27.36 14.48 -20.25
N GLU A 434 28.23 13.48 -20.07
CA GLU A 434 28.93 12.76 -21.15
C GLU A 434 27.98 11.98 -22.08
N ASP A 435 26.78 11.64 -21.60
CA ASP A 435 25.77 10.89 -22.36
C ASP A 435 24.73 11.79 -23.03
N PHE A 436 24.77 13.12 -22.82
CA PHE A 436 23.87 14.05 -23.51
C PHE A 436 24.24 14.12 -24.99
N MET A 437 23.26 13.88 -25.87
CA MET A 437 23.38 14.21 -27.28
C MET A 437 22.62 15.49 -27.58
N LEU A 438 23.33 16.55 -27.97
CA LEU A 438 22.69 17.79 -28.40
C LEU A 438 22.17 17.68 -29.85
N PRO A 439 21.10 18.38 -30.22
CA PRO A 439 20.60 18.39 -31.60
C PRO A 439 21.70 18.84 -32.57
N GLY A 440 22.14 17.92 -33.45
CA GLY A 440 23.21 18.16 -34.44
C GLY A 440 24.52 17.42 -34.15
N GLU A 441 24.67 16.80 -32.98
CA GLU A 441 25.80 15.91 -32.69
C GLU A 441 25.54 14.53 -33.31
N LYS A 442 26.54 14.01 -34.04
CA LYS A 442 26.50 12.63 -34.54
C LYS A 442 26.70 11.68 -33.37
N VAL A 443 25.93 10.59 -33.34
CA VAL A 443 26.10 9.46 -32.41
C VAL A 443 27.58 9.16 -32.22
N LEU A 444 28.13 9.47 -31.05
CA LEU A 444 29.49 9.05 -30.71
C LEU A 444 29.51 7.51 -30.69
N PRO A 445 30.58 6.88 -31.20
CA PRO A 445 30.65 5.43 -31.26
C PRO A 445 30.40 4.84 -29.88
N ASN A 446 29.53 3.83 -29.85
CA ASN A 446 29.13 2.99 -28.74
C ASN A 446 30.18 2.95 -27.60
N VAL A 447 29.83 3.44 -26.39
CA VAL A 447 30.66 3.39 -25.17
C VAL A 447 30.97 1.94 -24.72
N HIS A 448 30.43 0.95 -25.43
CA HIS A 448 30.75 -0.47 -25.30
C HIS A 448 31.89 -0.95 -26.20
N ASP A 449 32.63 -0.06 -26.86
CA ASP A 449 33.90 -0.41 -27.51
C ASP A 449 34.95 -0.81 -26.43
N PRO A 450 35.46 -2.06 -26.42
CA PRO A 450 36.46 -2.51 -25.45
C PRO A 450 37.75 -1.67 -25.45
N GLU A 451 38.09 -1.01 -26.56
CA GLU A 451 39.28 -0.15 -26.64
C GLU A 451 39.08 1.16 -25.88
N HIS A 452 37.88 1.74 -25.92
CA HIS A 452 37.57 3.00 -25.22
C HIS A 452 37.44 2.80 -23.71
N MET A 453 36.93 1.65 -23.25
CA MET A 453 36.93 1.30 -21.82
C MET A 453 38.35 1.10 -21.25
N ARG A 454 39.31 0.62 -22.06
CA ARG A 454 40.72 0.48 -21.67
C ARG A 454 41.41 1.83 -21.51
N GLU A 455 41.14 2.80 -22.39
CA GLU A 455 41.69 4.16 -22.27
C GLU A 455 41.18 4.90 -21.02
N VAL A 456 39.89 4.75 -20.69
CA VAL A 456 39.30 5.39 -19.50
C VAL A 456 39.81 4.76 -18.20
N ALA A 457 40.05 3.45 -18.17
CA ALA A 457 40.65 2.76 -17.03
C ALA A 457 42.12 3.18 -16.80
N HIS A 458 42.90 3.35 -17.88
CA HIS A 458 44.31 3.74 -17.78
C HIS A 458 44.53 5.18 -17.27
N ARG A 459 43.57 6.09 -17.49
CA ARG A 459 43.61 7.45 -16.93
C ARG A 459 43.33 7.53 -15.43
N ARG A 460 42.71 6.50 -14.84
CA ARG A 460 42.38 6.46 -13.40
C ARG A 460 43.50 5.92 -12.51
N GLU A 461 44.54 5.30 -13.07
CA GLU A 461 45.69 4.80 -12.30
C GLU A 461 46.84 5.82 -12.21
N SER A 462 46.74 6.95 -12.92
CA SER A 462 47.75 8.00 -13.00
C SER A 462 47.35 9.34 -12.36
N GLU A 463 46.19 9.39 -11.71
CA GLU A 463 45.73 10.46 -10.80
C GLU A 463 45.52 9.87 -9.40
#